data_AF-A0A229R449-F1
#
_entry.id   AF-A0A229R449-F1
#
_cell.length_a   1.000
_cell.length_b   1.000
_cell.length_c   1.000
_cell.angle_alpha   90.00
_cell.angle_beta   90.00
_cell.angle_gamma   90.00
#
_symmetry.space_group_name_H-M   'P 1'
#
loop_
_entity.id
_entity.type
_entity.pdbx_description
1 polymer ?
#
loop_
_entity_poly.entity_id
_entity_poly.type
_entity_poly.pdbx_seq_one_letter_code
_entity_poly.pdbx_strand_id
1 'polypeptide(L)' 'GFLAATLRGDAPATRLRRGHLQAAATLLTHDDVGTPLPESVVETLLGADEAAWAAAKLTDKGLVGG' A
#
# COMPACT_ATOMS: atom_id res chain seq x y z
N GLY A 1 -2.44 6.51 -4.67
CA GLY A 1 -1.12 5.86 -4.51
C GLY A 1 -0.07 6.38 -5.47
N PHE A 2 0.01 5.81 -6.68
CA PHE A 2 1.08 6.09 -7.66
C PHE A 2 1.20 7.56 -8.05
N LEU A 3 0.11 8.19 -8.50
CA LEU A 3 0.13 9.59 -8.95
C LEU A 3 0.56 10.55 -7.85
N ALA A 4 0.06 10.37 -6.62
CA ALA A 4 0.47 11.15 -5.48
C ALA A 4 1.97 10.99 -5.17
N ALA A 5 2.50 9.77 -5.28
CA ALA A 5 3.93 9.49 -5.13
C ALA A 5 4.78 10.11 -6.26
N THR A 6 4.26 10.13 -7.49
CA THR A 6 4.89 10.84 -8.62
C THR A 6 4.98 12.34 -8.35
N LEU A 7 3.90 12.96 -7.85
CA LEU A 7 3.87 14.39 -7.53
C LEU A 7 4.82 14.78 -6.39
N ARG A 8 5.09 13.86 -5.46
CA ARG A 8 6.09 14.05 -4.40
C ARG A 8 7.53 13.82 -4.85
N GLY A 9 7.75 13.28 -6.06
CA GLY A 9 9.09 12.96 -6.54
C GLY A 9 9.67 11.67 -5.97
N ASP A 10 8.85 10.77 -5.40
CA ASP A 10 9.29 9.50 -4.81
C ASP A 10 10.07 8.66 -5.84
N ALA A 11 10.91 7.70 -5.42
CA ALA A 11 11.61 6.81 -6.35
C ALA A 11 10.62 5.91 -7.14
N PRO A 12 10.96 5.47 -8.38
CA PRO A 12 10.04 4.67 -9.21
C PRO A 12 9.45 3.44 -8.51
N ALA A 13 10.27 2.67 -7.77
CA ALA A 13 9.81 1.50 -7.01
C ALA A 13 8.79 1.88 -5.92
N THR A 14 9.02 2.98 -5.19
CA THR A 14 8.11 3.50 -4.18
C THR A 14 6.78 3.93 -4.78
N ARG A 15 6.78 4.55 -5.97
CA ARG A 15 5.55 4.92 -6.68
C ARG A 15 4.70 3.70 -6.99
N LEU A 16 5.32 2.65 -7.54
CA LEU A 16 4.66 1.39 -7.87
C LEU A 16 4.06 0.74 -6.63
N ARG A 17 4.85 0.57 -5.56
CA ARG A 17 4.37 -0.02 -4.31
C ARG A 17 3.24 0.80 -3.68
N ARG A 18 3.33 2.13 -3.60
CA ARG A 18 2.22 2.99 -3.15
C ARG A 18 0.99 2.89 -4.06
N GLY A 19 1.18 2.65 -5.36
CA GLY A 19 0.11 2.32 -6.30
C GLY A 19 -0.63 1.05 -5.93
N HIS A 20 0.11 -0.04 -5.73
CA HIS A 20 -0.46 -1.34 -5.33
C HIS A 20 -1.19 -1.28 -3.99
N LEU A 21 -0.63 -0.61 -2.98
CA LEU A 21 -1.30 -0.46 -1.68
C LEU A 21 -2.62 0.29 -1.78
N GLN A 22 -2.68 1.37 -2.58
CA GLN A 22 -3.94 2.08 -2.83
C GLN A 22 -4.96 1.18 -3.52
N ALA A 23 -4.54 0.43 -4.54
CA ALA A 23 -5.44 -0.46 -5.27
C ALA A 23 -5.99 -1.55 -4.34
N ALA A 24 -5.12 -2.19 -3.55
CA ALA A 24 -5.53 -3.20 -2.59
C ALA A 24 -6.52 -2.64 -1.55
N ALA A 25 -6.24 -1.46 -0.98
CA ALA A 25 -7.17 -0.83 -0.03
C ALA A 25 -8.54 -0.49 -0.66
N THR A 26 -8.55 -0.10 -1.93
CA THR A 26 -9.79 0.20 -2.67
C THR A 26 -10.63 -1.06 -2.86
N LEU A 27 -10.01 -2.22 -3.07
CA LEU A 27 -10.69 -3.50 -3.23
C LEU A 27 -11.25 -4.08 -1.91
N LEU A 28 -10.92 -3.48 -0.76
CA LEU A 28 -11.33 -3.94 0.57
C LEU A 28 -12.51 -3.16 1.16
N THR A 29 -13.08 -2.21 0.41
CA THR A 29 -14.25 -1.43 0.83
C THR A 29 -15.40 -1.61 -0.17
N HIS A 30 -16.63 -1.43 0.31
CA HIS A 30 -17.83 -1.35 -0.53
C HIS A 30 -18.24 0.11 -0.79
N ASP A 31 -17.56 1.06 -0.16
CA ASP A 31 -17.81 2.49 -0.32
C ASP A 31 -17.00 3.04 -1.50
N ASP A 32 -17.50 4.12 -2.12
CA ASP A 32 -16.78 4.85 -3.17
C ASP A 32 -15.41 5.38 -2.70
N VAL A 33 -15.28 5.63 -1.39
CA VAL A 33 -14.04 6.04 -0.74
C VAL A 33 -13.84 5.23 0.54
N GLY A 34 -12.80 4.39 0.56
CA GLY A 34 -12.40 3.65 1.76
C GLY A 34 -11.55 4.48 2.72
N THR A 35 -11.54 4.08 4.00
CA THR A 35 -10.60 4.63 4.98
C THR A 35 -9.17 4.37 4.51
N PRO A 36 -8.29 5.39 4.48
CA PRO A 36 -6.89 5.20 4.12
C PRO A 36 -6.21 4.17 5.02
N LEU A 37 -5.23 3.45 4.47
CA LEU A 37 -4.38 2.58 5.28
C LEU A 37 -3.63 3.40 6.34
N PRO A 38 -3.44 2.86 7.56
CA PRO A 38 -2.58 3.48 8.54
C PRO A 38 -1.18 3.72 7.95
N GLU A 39 -0.61 4.92 8.13
CA GLU A 39 0.69 5.24 7.52
C GLU A 39 1.79 4.28 8.00
N SER A 40 1.73 3.81 9.25
CA SER A 40 2.67 2.80 9.76
C SER A 40 2.68 1.51 8.94
N VAL A 41 1.52 1.03 8.50
CA VAL A 41 1.42 -0.16 7.63
C VAL A 41 2.01 0.13 6.26
N VAL A 42 1.75 1.33 5.73
CA VAL A 42 2.31 1.77 4.45
C VAL A 42 3.83 1.85 4.53
N GLU A 43 4.39 2.45 5.57
CA GLU A 43 5.84 2.55 5.80
C GLU A 43 6.49 1.17 5.93
N THR A 44 5.90 0.27 6.73
CA THR A 44 6.38 -1.12 6.87
C THR A 44 6.46 -1.82 5.52
N LEU A 45 5.40 -1.76 4.72
CA LEU A 45 5.37 -2.45 3.42
C LEU A 45 6.27 -1.80 2.37
N LEU A 46 6.43 -0.48 2.41
CA LEU A 46 7.37 0.21 1.52
C LEU A 46 8.82 -0.13 1.85
N GLY A 47 9.15 -0.34 3.12
CA GLY A 47 10.47 -0.77 3.59
C GLY A 47 10.73 -2.27 3.50
N ALA A 48 9.71 -3.08 3.20
CA ALA A 48 9.84 -4.53 3.08
C ALA A 48 10.81 -4.93 1.94
N ASP A 49 11.58 -5.99 2.16
CA ASP A 49 12.30 -6.64 1.06
C ASP A 49 11.32 -7.31 0.08
N GLU A 50 11.85 -7.86 -1.01
CA GLU A 50 11.00 -8.43 -2.06
C GLU A 50 10.21 -9.67 -1.56
N ALA A 51 10.78 -10.47 -0.68
CA ALA A 51 10.13 -11.67 -0.16
C ALA A 51 8.98 -11.30 0.79
N ALA A 52 9.23 -10.37 1.71
CA ALA A 52 8.22 -9.86 2.63
C ALA A 52 7.11 -9.10 1.87
N TRP A 53 7.46 -8.31 0.86
CA TRP A 53 6.50 -7.64 -0.02
C TRP A 53 5.60 -8.65 -0.75
N ALA A 54 6.18 -9.72 -1.31
CA ALA A 54 5.43 -10.76 -2.02
C ALA A 54 4.53 -11.60 -1.10
N ALA A 55 4.92 -11.76 0.16
CA ALA A 55 4.15 -12.51 1.15
C ALA A 55 3.03 -11.70 1.82
N ALA A 56 3.10 -10.36 1.74
CA ALA A 56 2.18 -9.46 2.43
C ALA A 56 0.73 -9.67 1.98
N LYS A 57 -0.18 -9.80 2.94
CA LYS A 57 -1.64 -9.85 2.69
C LYS A 57 -2.32 -8.71 3.39
N LEU A 58 -3.03 -7.88 2.62
CA LEU A 58 -3.86 -6.83 3.15
C LEU A 58 -5.30 -7.33 3.28
N THR A 59 -5.90 -7.09 4.44
CA THR A 59 -7.29 -7.42 4.76
C THR A 59 -8.04 -6.18 5.22
N ASP A 60 -9.36 -6.26 5.33
CA ASP A 60 -10.21 -5.24 5.94
C ASP A 60 -9.79 -4.89 7.39
N LYS A 61 -9.14 -5.84 8.08
CA LYS A 61 -8.57 -5.66 9.43
C LYS A 61 -7.12 -5.16 9.46
N GLY A 62 -6.48 -4.99 8.29
CA GLY A 62 -5.09 -4.55 8.16
C GLY A 62 -4.15 -5.61 7.57
N LEU A 63 -2.84 -5.45 7.82
CA LEU A 63 -1.79 -6.33 7.31
C LEU A 63 -1.74 -7.65 8.07
N VAL A 64 -1.74 -8.77 7.34
CA VAL A 64 -1.58 -10.14 7.87
C VAL A 64 -0.36 -10.78 7.22
N GLY A 65 0.61 -11.16 8.05
CA GLY A 65 1.87 -11.76 7.59
C GLY A 65 2.81 -10.71 7.00
N GLY A 66 3.84 -10.36 7.76
CA GLY A 66 4.93 -9.46 7.40
C GLY A 66 6.09 -9.71 8.34
#